data_AF-A0A0J0UT90-F1
#
_entry.id   AF-A0A0J0UT90-F1
#
_cell.length_a   1.000
_cell.length_b   1.000
_cell.length_c   1.000
_cell.angle_alpha   90.00
_cell.angle_beta   90.00
_cell.angle_gamma   90.00
#
_symmetry.space_group_name_H-M   'P 1'
#
loop_
_entity.id
_entity.type
_entity.pdbx_description
1 polymer ?
#
loop_
_entity_poly.entity_id
_entity_poly.type
_entity_poly.pdbx_seq_one_letter_code
_entity_poly.pdbx_strand_id
1 'polypeptide(L)'
;MAVRIASTLSEHPLATHAVGECAGALLEAGGHAPDLVLLSVTPPLAGALEDILGATRALLAPGVEVAVTTDRILTAGREVTMTTALSMCAMWITDGLTLPTVQTPAGAPEPGAKAIRLSGCIDWEKPDDSELEQLRAATGTLILFGDPSLRSAAQILKSISEVAPGLRVIGGTTGSSRSPGTARLFLDGQMHTDGLIAALVSPLVPTHATLSQGCTAFGAPMLATRAERNVIYELDGRSALEVVQELLATVALDSRPAARDALRIGVAQTNEPDHDPIHYFGVLGADKAAKSIMVEEEVGLGATVQFALRDARSATEDLVAVLSTLPQAQACLAFTSSSRNLAYFGAPHHEASLISEALPAAAVWGLSCFDVFGSNTAGVQVLQHAAGLLTFPVPVRGDFGAI
;
A
#
# COMPACT_ATOMS: atom_id res chain seq x y z
N MET A 1 0.90 -22.85 -11.74
CA MET A 1 -0.24 -22.39 -10.96
C MET A 1 -0.94 -21.30 -11.76
N ALA A 2 -2.21 -21.49 -12.12
CA ALA A 2 -2.96 -20.47 -12.85
C ALA A 2 -3.78 -19.64 -11.85
N VAL A 3 -3.42 -18.38 -11.72
CA VAL A 3 -4.22 -17.39 -11.01
C VAL A 3 -4.96 -16.60 -12.07
N ARG A 4 -6.27 -16.47 -11.92
CA ARG A 4 -7.11 -15.59 -12.73
C ARG A 4 -7.56 -14.44 -11.86
N ILE A 5 -7.43 -13.22 -12.35
CA ILE A 5 -7.81 -12.01 -11.61
C ILE A 5 -8.64 -11.14 -12.54
N ALA A 6 -9.72 -10.58 -12.01
CA ALA A 6 -10.55 -9.61 -12.72
C ALA A 6 -10.94 -8.49 -11.75
N SER A 7 -11.06 -7.27 -12.27
CA SER A 7 -11.55 -6.12 -11.51
C SER A 7 -12.67 -5.42 -12.25
N THR A 8 -13.55 -4.76 -11.49
CA THR A 8 -14.75 -4.09 -12.00
C THR A 8 -14.92 -2.72 -11.35
N LEU A 9 -15.71 -1.88 -12.02
CA LEU A 9 -16.15 -0.58 -11.51
C LEU A 9 -17.63 -0.39 -11.88
N SER A 10 -18.41 0.03 -10.90
CA SER A 10 -19.72 0.63 -11.14
C SER A 10 -19.77 2.00 -10.48
N GLU A 11 -20.26 2.99 -11.23
CA GLU A 11 -20.57 4.33 -10.73
C GLU A 11 -22.08 4.52 -10.53
N HIS A 12 -22.86 3.44 -10.55
CA HIS A 12 -24.31 3.51 -10.47
C HIS A 12 -24.75 4.02 -9.07
N PRO A 13 -25.62 5.04 -8.96
CA PRO A 13 -25.96 5.66 -7.68
C PRO A 13 -26.70 4.74 -6.70
N LEU A 14 -27.38 3.70 -7.22
CA LEU A 14 -28.07 2.68 -6.42
C LEU A 14 -27.16 1.50 -6.13
N ALA A 15 -26.95 1.19 -4.85
CA ALA A 15 -26.13 0.08 -4.37
C ALA A 15 -26.50 -1.27 -4.99
N THR A 16 -27.80 -1.54 -5.16
CA THR A 16 -28.33 -2.79 -5.72
C THR A 16 -27.94 -3.00 -7.19
N HIS A 17 -27.90 -1.93 -7.98
CA HIS A 17 -27.44 -1.99 -9.37
C HIS A 17 -25.92 -2.06 -9.42
N ALA A 18 -25.23 -1.27 -8.59
CA ALA A 18 -23.78 -1.26 -8.57
C ALA A 18 -23.20 -2.64 -8.24
N VAL A 19 -23.74 -3.32 -7.21
CA VAL A 19 -23.32 -4.68 -6.85
C VAL A 19 -23.67 -5.69 -7.95
N GLY A 20 -24.83 -5.55 -8.61
CA GLY A 20 -25.24 -6.41 -9.71
C GLY A 20 -24.33 -6.29 -10.94
N GLU A 21 -23.96 -5.06 -11.31
CA GLU A 21 -23.03 -4.77 -12.41
C GLU A 21 -21.63 -5.36 -12.13
N CYS A 22 -21.08 -5.09 -10.95
CA CYS A 22 -19.76 -5.61 -10.56
C CYS A 22 -19.76 -7.14 -10.44
N ALA A 23 -20.71 -7.73 -9.71
CA ALA A 23 -20.76 -9.17 -9.53
C ALA A 23 -21.04 -9.90 -10.85
N GLY A 24 -21.93 -9.37 -11.70
CA GLY A 24 -22.20 -9.93 -13.02
C GLY A 24 -20.96 -9.99 -13.90
N ALA A 25 -20.20 -8.90 -13.97
CA ALA A 25 -18.95 -8.85 -14.73
C ALA A 25 -17.89 -9.81 -14.17
N LEU A 26 -17.80 -9.98 -12.84
CA LEU A 26 -16.89 -10.97 -12.23
C LEU A 26 -17.31 -12.41 -12.52
N LEU A 27 -18.62 -12.71 -12.53
CA LEU A 27 -19.14 -14.03 -12.91
C LEU A 27 -18.80 -14.36 -14.37
N GLU A 28 -18.93 -13.41 -15.28
CA GLU A 28 -18.52 -13.59 -16.68
C GLU A 28 -17.00 -13.79 -16.80
N ALA A 29 -16.22 -13.10 -15.98
CA ALA A 29 -14.76 -13.17 -16.02
C ALA A 29 -14.20 -14.49 -15.48
N GLY A 30 -14.71 -14.99 -14.35
CA GLY A 30 -14.12 -16.14 -13.63
C GLY A 30 -15.10 -17.14 -13.04
N GLY A 31 -16.41 -16.87 -13.08
CA GLY A 31 -17.44 -17.73 -12.51
C GLY A 31 -17.62 -17.57 -10.99
N HIS A 32 -18.34 -18.52 -10.39
CA HIS A 32 -18.58 -18.55 -8.94
C HIS A 32 -17.33 -18.94 -8.15
N ALA A 33 -17.41 -18.73 -6.83
CA ALA A 33 -16.44 -19.12 -5.83
C ALA A 33 -15.00 -18.62 -6.09
N PRO A 34 -14.79 -17.30 -6.26
CA PRO A 34 -13.44 -16.75 -6.16
C PRO A 34 -12.86 -17.02 -4.76
N ASP A 35 -11.57 -17.31 -4.68
CA ASP A 35 -10.89 -17.53 -3.40
C ASP A 35 -10.82 -16.24 -2.57
N LEU A 36 -10.71 -15.08 -3.23
CA LEU A 36 -10.68 -13.76 -2.60
C LEU A 36 -11.48 -12.75 -3.42
N VAL A 37 -12.29 -11.94 -2.73
CA VAL A 37 -12.85 -10.69 -3.26
C VAL A 37 -12.38 -9.52 -2.40
N LEU A 38 -11.71 -8.56 -3.05
CA LEU A 38 -11.44 -7.24 -2.49
C LEU A 38 -12.50 -6.27 -3.00
N LEU A 39 -13.07 -5.48 -2.11
CA LEU A 39 -14.14 -4.55 -2.44
C LEU A 39 -13.86 -3.18 -1.84
N SER A 40 -14.06 -2.13 -2.63
CA SER A 40 -13.94 -0.75 -2.18
C SER A 40 -15.17 0.05 -2.58
N VAL A 41 -15.64 0.88 -1.66
CA VAL A 41 -16.75 1.82 -1.90
C VAL A 41 -16.37 3.23 -1.54
N THR A 42 -16.87 4.19 -2.31
CA THR A 42 -16.80 5.60 -1.94
C THR A 42 -17.85 5.96 -0.89
N PRO A 43 -17.74 7.12 -0.20
CA PRO A 43 -18.62 7.48 0.91
C PRO A 43 -20.14 7.39 0.61
N PRO A 44 -20.65 7.72 -0.60
CA PRO A 44 -22.08 7.60 -0.91
C PRO A 44 -22.66 6.19 -0.75
N LEU A 45 -21.86 5.13 -0.88
CA LEU A 45 -22.30 3.74 -0.71
C LEU A 45 -21.96 3.16 0.66
N ALA A 46 -21.27 3.89 1.53
CA ALA A 46 -20.82 3.37 2.83
C ALA A 46 -22.00 2.90 3.72
N GLY A 47 -23.15 3.57 3.64
CA GLY A 47 -24.35 3.19 4.40
C GLY A 47 -25.04 1.91 3.89
N ALA A 48 -24.74 1.48 2.67
CA ALA A 48 -25.27 0.25 2.06
C ALA A 48 -24.21 -0.86 1.97
N LEU A 49 -23.04 -0.68 2.61
CA LEU A 49 -21.92 -1.60 2.48
C LEU A 49 -22.28 -3.02 2.93
N GLU A 50 -22.98 -3.18 4.05
CA GLU A 50 -23.41 -4.50 4.52
C GLU A 50 -24.37 -5.20 3.54
N ASP A 51 -25.29 -4.47 2.91
CA ASP A 51 -26.18 -4.99 1.88
C ASP A 51 -25.41 -5.41 0.62
N ILE A 52 -24.43 -4.59 0.20
CA ILE A 52 -23.53 -4.89 -0.92
C ILE A 52 -22.75 -6.18 -0.63
N LEU A 53 -22.23 -6.36 0.58
CA LEU A 53 -21.48 -7.55 0.99
C LEU A 53 -22.40 -8.78 1.07
N GLY A 54 -23.62 -8.63 1.57
CA GLY A 54 -24.63 -9.69 1.56
C GLY A 54 -24.96 -10.16 0.15
N ALA A 55 -25.16 -9.23 -0.78
CA ALA A 55 -25.40 -9.54 -2.19
C ALA A 55 -24.17 -10.16 -2.87
N THR A 56 -22.97 -9.66 -2.58
CA THR A 56 -21.70 -10.21 -3.11
C THR A 56 -21.51 -11.66 -2.67
N ARG A 57 -21.76 -11.98 -1.40
CA ARG A 57 -21.77 -13.37 -0.90
C ARG A 57 -22.80 -14.24 -1.62
N ALA A 58 -24.03 -13.75 -1.77
CA ALA A 58 -25.11 -14.51 -2.39
C ALA A 58 -24.85 -14.81 -3.88
N LEU A 59 -24.21 -13.88 -4.59
CA LEU A 59 -23.97 -13.99 -6.03
C LEU A 59 -22.65 -14.72 -6.36
N LEU A 60 -21.56 -14.38 -5.67
CA LEU A 60 -20.22 -14.87 -5.98
C LEU A 60 -19.79 -16.05 -5.10
N ALA A 61 -20.31 -16.16 -3.87
CA ALA A 61 -19.87 -17.13 -2.86
C ALA A 61 -18.33 -17.15 -2.65
N PRO A 62 -17.70 -16.00 -2.34
CA PRO A 62 -16.25 -15.93 -2.20
C PRO A 62 -15.75 -16.72 -0.98
N GLY A 63 -14.54 -17.29 -1.08
CA GLY A 63 -13.86 -17.95 0.04
C GLY A 63 -13.48 -16.96 1.15
N VAL A 64 -12.96 -15.79 0.76
CA VAL A 64 -12.68 -14.65 1.63
C VAL A 64 -13.19 -13.37 0.98
N GLU A 65 -13.78 -12.50 1.80
CA GLU A 65 -14.22 -11.18 1.40
C GLU A 65 -13.58 -10.13 2.30
N VAL A 66 -12.91 -9.15 1.68
CA VAL A 66 -12.36 -7.97 2.33
C VAL A 66 -12.99 -6.75 1.71
N ALA A 67 -13.51 -5.85 2.54
CA ALA A 67 -14.05 -4.60 2.06
C ALA A 67 -13.63 -3.39 2.87
N VAL A 68 -13.45 -2.27 2.18
CA VAL A 68 -13.07 -1.00 2.79
C VAL A 68 -13.85 0.18 2.20
N THR A 69 -14.05 1.22 3.00
CA THR A 69 -14.41 2.55 2.49
C THR A 69 -13.15 3.34 2.12
N THR A 70 -13.23 4.14 1.07
CA THR A 70 -12.13 4.98 0.59
C THR A 70 -12.67 6.27 -0.02
N ASP A 71 -11.89 7.35 -0.08
CA ASP A 71 -12.32 8.60 -0.70
C ASP A 71 -12.22 8.58 -2.24
N ARG A 72 -11.36 7.70 -2.78
CA ARG A 72 -11.05 7.60 -4.21
C ARG A 72 -10.79 6.16 -4.61
N ILE A 73 -11.38 5.75 -5.72
CA ILE A 73 -11.14 4.45 -6.36
C ILE A 73 -10.35 4.69 -7.65
N LEU A 74 -9.36 3.82 -7.93
CA LEU A 74 -8.54 3.84 -9.14
C LEU A 74 -8.74 2.53 -9.90
N THR A 75 -9.23 2.59 -11.13
CA THR A 75 -9.42 1.39 -11.96
C THR A 75 -9.67 1.76 -13.41
N ALA A 76 -9.25 0.90 -14.33
CA ALA A 76 -9.43 1.07 -15.78
C ALA A 76 -9.03 2.48 -16.30
N GLY A 77 -7.87 2.99 -15.88
CA GLY A 77 -7.36 4.30 -16.29
C GLY A 77 -8.13 5.49 -15.69
N ARG A 78 -9.04 5.25 -14.74
CA ARG A 78 -9.91 6.27 -14.14
C ARG A 78 -9.74 6.33 -12.64
N GLU A 79 -9.98 7.53 -12.13
CA GLU A 79 -10.03 7.84 -10.70
C GLU A 79 -11.40 8.42 -10.39
N VAL A 80 -12.15 7.78 -9.50
CA VAL A 80 -13.49 8.22 -9.11
C VAL A 80 -13.44 8.71 -7.66
N THR A 81 -13.76 9.98 -7.46
CA THR A 81 -13.71 10.68 -6.16
C THR A 81 -15.02 11.44 -5.96
N MET A 82 -15.49 11.57 -4.72
CA MET A 82 -16.68 12.34 -4.31
C MET A 82 -18.03 11.85 -4.86
N THR A 83 -18.06 10.98 -5.87
CA THR A 83 -19.27 10.40 -6.45
C THR A 83 -19.43 8.94 -6.02
N THR A 84 -20.59 8.36 -6.31
CA THR A 84 -20.84 6.94 -6.09
C THR A 84 -19.90 6.09 -6.93
N ALA A 85 -19.18 5.19 -6.28
CA ALA A 85 -18.40 4.15 -6.94
C ALA A 85 -18.27 2.92 -6.06
N LEU A 86 -18.38 1.76 -6.69
CA LEU A 86 -18.10 0.44 -6.16
C LEU A 86 -17.09 -0.22 -7.08
N SER A 87 -15.98 -0.69 -6.54
CA SER A 87 -15.02 -1.50 -7.29
C SER A 87 -14.74 -2.81 -6.58
N MET A 88 -14.70 -3.89 -7.35
CA MET A 88 -14.36 -5.22 -6.86
C MET A 88 -13.14 -5.75 -7.62
N CYS A 89 -12.37 -6.60 -6.95
CA CYS A 89 -11.32 -7.42 -7.54
C CYS A 89 -11.50 -8.83 -7.03
N ALA A 90 -11.67 -9.79 -7.94
CA ALA A 90 -11.79 -11.20 -7.59
C ALA A 90 -10.58 -11.98 -8.08
N MET A 91 -10.12 -12.92 -7.26
CA MET A 91 -9.02 -13.83 -7.58
C MET A 91 -9.51 -15.28 -7.51
N TRP A 92 -9.28 -16.03 -8.59
CA TRP A 92 -9.49 -17.48 -8.65
C TRP A 92 -8.12 -18.17 -8.79
N ILE A 93 -7.79 -19.01 -7.83
CA ILE A 93 -6.48 -19.61 -7.65
C ILE A 93 -6.61 -21.12 -7.83
N THR A 94 -6.16 -21.64 -8.97
CA THR A 94 -6.11 -23.10 -9.19
C THR A 94 -5.06 -23.77 -8.30
N ASP A 95 -5.36 -24.99 -7.86
CA ASP A 95 -4.65 -25.78 -6.84
C ASP A 95 -4.76 -25.24 -5.42
N GLY A 96 -6.01 -24.92 -5.08
CA GLY A 96 -6.50 -24.44 -3.79
C GLY A 96 -5.51 -24.55 -2.66
N LEU A 97 -4.95 -23.39 -2.43
CA LEU A 97 -3.91 -23.12 -1.50
C LEU A 97 -4.51 -23.16 -0.09
N THR A 98 -4.08 -24.17 0.67
CA THR A 98 -4.36 -24.22 2.10
C THR A 98 -3.31 -23.39 2.79
N LEU A 99 -3.75 -22.59 3.72
CA LEU A 99 -3.05 -21.42 4.16
C LEU A 99 -3.30 -21.49 5.72
N PRO A 100 -2.33 -21.23 6.62
CA PRO A 100 -2.49 -21.40 8.08
C PRO A 100 -3.51 -20.44 8.74
N THR A 101 -4.47 -21.02 9.47
CA THR A 101 -5.55 -20.36 10.22
C THR A 101 -5.05 -19.73 11.53
N VAL A 102 -5.49 -18.50 11.85
CA VAL A 102 -5.56 -17.96 13.22
C VAL A 102 -7.05 -17.89 13.61
N GLN A 103 -7.40 -18.49 14.75
CA GLN A 103 -8.76 -18.50 15.31
C GLN A 103 -8.84 -17.52 16.49
N THR A 104 -9.95 -16.80 16.62
CA THR A 104 -10.41 -16.26 17.92
C THR A 104 -11.63 -17.06 18.41
N PRO A 105 -11.92 -17.10 19.72
CA PRO A 105 -12.73 -18.15 20.31
C PRO A 105 -14.23 -17.94 20.10
N ALA A 106 -14.82 -18.63 19.12
CA ALA A 106 -16.18 -19.19 19.18
C ALA A 106 -16.50 -20.02 17.92
N GLY A 107 -16.32 -21.34 17.99
CA GLY A 107 -16.88 -22.29 17.02
C GLY A 107 -15.88 -23.31 16.47
N ALA A 108 -16.26 -24.59 16.46
CA ALA A 108 -15.44 -25.68 15.94
C ALA A 108 -15.41 -25.69 14.39
N PRO A 109 -14.30 -26.13 13.75
CA PRO A 109 -14.17 -26.16 12.29
C PRO A 109 -14.94 -27.32 11.64
N GLU A 110 -15.61 -27.06 10.51
CA GLU A 110 -16.14 -28.09 9.60
C GLU A 110 -15.14 -28.44 8.47
N PRO A 111 -15.10 -29.69 7.95
CA PRO A 111 -14.17 -30.07 6.89
C PRO A 111 -14.73 -29.82 5.47
N GLY A 112 -14.10 -28.91 4.71
CA GLY A 112 -14.27 -28.79 3.25
C GLY A 112 -13.98 -27.40 2.66
N ALA A 113 -12.88 -27.24 1.91
CA ALA A 113 -12.42 -26.07 1.11
C ALA A 113 -12.14 -24.75 1.91
N LYS A 114 -10.88 -24.27 2.04
CA LYS A 114 -9.97 -23.54 1.10
C LYS A 114 -10.12 -22.00 1.12
N ALA A 115 -9.61 -21.37 2.19
CA ALA A 115 -9.03 -20.02 2.23
C ALA A 115 -8.35 -19.80 3.59
N ILE A 116 -7.28 -18.98 3.67
CA ILE A 116 -6.86 -18.43 4.98
C ILE A 116 -7.83 -17.35 5.36
N ARG A 117 -8.28 -17.47 6.60
CA ARG A 117 -8.77 -16.35 7.36
C ARG A 117 -7.69 -16.00 8.37
N LEU A 118 -7.07 -14.82 8.23
CA LEU A 118 -6.48 -14.15 9.38
C LEU A 118 -7.63 -13.36 10.02
N SER A 119 -8.54 -14.06 10.69
CA SER A 119 -9.60 -13.42 11.47
C SER A 119 -9.17 -13.29 12.91
N GLY A 120 -9.53 -12.15 13.49
CA GLY A 120 -8.92 -11.71 14.72
C GLY A 120 -7.64 -11.02 14.33
N CYS A 121 -7.68 -9.69 14.30
CA CYS A 121 -6.49 -8.91 14.59
C CYS A 121 -5.80 -9.64 15.73
N ILE A 122 -4.56 -10.08 15.53
CA ILE A 122 -3.64 -10.21 16.66
C ILE A 122 -3.93 -8.95 17.48
N ASP A 123 -4.41 -9.12 18.71
CA ASP A 123 -4.55 -7.97 19.59
C ASP A 123 -3.13 -7.45 19.74
N TRP A 124 -2.77 -6.43 18.97
CA TRP A 124 -1.38 -6.00 18.90
C TRP A 124 -0.95 -5.33 20.20
N GLU A 125 -1.91 -5.01 21.06
CA GLU A 125 -1.65 -4.59 22.43
C GLU A 125 -1.33 -5.80 23.32
N LYS A 126 -1.89 -6.99 23.03
CA LYS A 126 -1.69 -8.25 23.77
C LYS A 126 -1.79 -9.50 22.88
N PRO A 127 -0.78 -9.77 22.04
CA PRO A 127 -0.79 -10.93 21.17
C PRO A 127 -0.68 -12.21 22.01
N ASP A 128 -1.41 -13.26 21.66
CA ASP A 128 -1.20 -14.56 22.29
C ASP A 128 -0.01 -15.31 21.66
N ASP A 129 0.59 -16.26 22.40
CA ASP A 129 1.79 -16.97 21.95
C ASP A 129 1.56 -17.83 20.69
N SER A 130 0.33 -18.35 20.51
CA SER A 130 -0.05 -19.18 19.37
C SER A 130 -0.21 -18.34 18.10
N GLU A 131 -0.80 -17.15 18.22
CA GLU A 131 -0.94 -16.16 17.16
C GLU A 131 0.44 -15.71 16.65
N LEU A 132 1.38 -15.45 17.57
CA LEU A 132 2.75 -15.09 17.22
C LEU A 132 3.49 -16.25 16.54
N GLU A 133 3.29 -17.48 16.97
CA GLU A 133 3.90 -18.66 16.34
C GLU A 133 3.37 -18.87 14.90
N GLN A 134 2.07 -18.69 14.69
CA GLN A 134 1.47 -18.74 13.35
C GLN A 134 1.98 -17.62 12.45
N LEU A 135 2.11 -16.41 12.99
CA LEU A 135 2.67 -15.28 12.24
C LEU A 135 4.14 -15.53 11.86
N ARG A 136 4.96 -16.05 12.77
CA ARG A 136 6.37 -16.42 12.51
C ARG A 136 6.52 -17.43 11.37
N ALA A 137 5.58 -18.38 11.27
CA ALA A 137 5.57 -19.40 10.23
C ALA A 137 5.00 -18.91 8.89
N ALA A 138 4.29 -17.77 8.89
CA ALA A 138 3.67 -17.24 7.70
C ALA A 138 4.70 -16.67 6.72
N THR A 139 4.47 -16.93 5.44
CA THR A 139 5.26 -16.38 4.33
C THR A 139 4.30 -15.95 3.22
N GLY A 140 4.73 -15.05 2.35
CA GLY A 140 3.90 -14.53 1.26
C GLY A 140 3.73 -13.02 1.32
N THR A 141 2.55 -12.53 0.97
CA THR A 141 2.24 -11.09 0.94
C THR A 141 0.93 -10.78 1.64
N LEU A 142 0.98 -9.99 2.71
CA LEU A 142 -0.18 -9.43 3.38
C LEU A 142 -0.66 -8.19 2.63
N ILE A 143 -1.92 -8.24 2.18
CA ILE A 143 -2.69 -7.07 1.76
C ILE A 143 -3.38 -6.53 3.01
N LEU A 144 -2.88 -5.43 3.55
CA LEU A 144 -3.26 -4.91 4.87
C LEU A 144 -4.01 -3.59 4.76
N PHE A 145 -5.17 -3.51 5.40
CA PHE A 145 -5.96 -2.28 5.52
C PHE A 145 -6.06 -1.86 6.98
N GLY A 146 -6.05 -0.55 7.23
CA GLY A 146 -6.07 -0.03 8.59
C GLY A 146 -6.97 1.17 8.81
N ASP A 147 -7.33 1.39 10.06
CA ASP A 147 -7.97 2.63 10.48
C ASP A 147 -6.95 3.78 10.46
N PRO A 148 -7.20 4.87 9.71
CA PRO A 148 -6.33 6.04 9.68
C PRO A 148 -6.19 6.78 11.01
N SER A 149 -7.04 6.49 12.00
CA SER A 149 -6.93 7.03 13.37
C SER A 149 -5.95 6.26 14.27
N LEU A 150 -5.50 5.07 13.83
CA LEU A 150 -4.63 4.18 14.57
C LEU A 150 -3.20 4.72 14.68
N ARG A 151 -2.89 5.36 15.82
CA ARG A 151 -1.57 5.97 16.07
C ARG A 151 -0.42 4.97 16.14
N SER A 152 -0.69 3.73 16.51
CA SER A 152 0.29 2.67 16.68
C SER A 152 0.56 1.88 15.39
N ALA A 153 -0.05 2.23 14.24
CA ALA A 153 0.10 1.45 13.00
C ALA A 153 1.57 1.20 12.62
N ALA A 154 2.44 2.20 12.75
CA ALA A 154 3.87 2.04 12.48
C ALA A 154 4.56 1.05 13.44
N GLN A 155 4.21 1.08 14.73
CA GLN A 155 4.75 0.15 15.74
C GLN A 155 4.28 -1.28 15.50
N ILE A 156 3.01 -1.43 15.12
CA ILE A 156 2.41 -2.71 14.76
C ILE A 156 3.13 -3.31 13.54
N LEU A 157 3.29 -2.52 12.48
CA LEU A 157 3.96 -2.94 11.26
C LEU A 157 5.44 -3.27 11.47
N LYS A 158 6.12 -2.50 12.32
CA LYS A 158 7.49 -2.82 12.75
C LYS A 158 7.55 -4.17 13.45
N SER A 159 6.62 -4.42 14.37
CA SER A 159 6.54 -5.71 15.06
C SER A 159 6.25 -6.87 14.10
N ILE A 160 5.40 -6.69 13.08
CA ILE A 160 5.19 -7.68 12.02
C ILE A 160 6.52 -8.00 11.33
N SER A 161 7.27 -6.96 10.95
CA SER A 161 8.57 -7.11 10.28
C SER A 161 9.61 -7.83 11.13
N GLU A 162 9.59 -7.61 12.45
CA GLU A 162 10.50 -8.25 13.40
C GLU A 162 10.12 -9.71 13.70
N VAL A 163 8.83 -10.00 13.84
CA VAL A 163 8.32 -11.34 14.16
C VAL A 163 8.30 -12.25 12.93
N ALA A 164 7.98 -11.70 11.76
CA ALA A 164 7.80 -12.46 10.52
C ALA A 164 8.50 -11.77 9.33
N PRO A 165 9.84 -11.76 9.29
CA PRO A 165 10.60 -11.11 8.22
C PRO A 165 10.36 -11.71 6.82
N GLY A 166 9.79 -12.92 6.73
CA GLY A 166 9.41 -13.55 5.48
C GLY A 166 8.07 -13.06 4.90
N LEU A 167 7.32 -12.23 5.63
CA LEU A 167 6.09 -11.60 5.15
C LEU A 167 6.39 -10.26 4.50
N ARG A 168 5.92 -10.10 3.26
CA ARG A 168 5.79 -8.80 2.62
C ARG A 168 4.46 -8.19 3.02
N VAL A 169 4.42 -6.89 3.28
CA VAL A 169 3.21 -6.13 3.58
C VAL A 169 3.01 -5.10 2.48
N ILE A 170 1.77 -4.94 2.04
CA ILE A 170 1.36 -3.85 1.16
C ILE A 170 -0.08 -3.45 1.47
N GLY A 171 -0.41 -2.17 1.34
CA GLY A 171 -1.76 -1.70 1.55
C GLY A 171 -1.78 -0.28 2.09
N GLY A 172 -2.64 -0.01 3.07
CA GLY A 172 -2.67 1.31 3.70
C GLY A 172 -3.85 1.53 4.62
N THR A 173 -3.86 2.70 5.27
CA THR A 173 -5.01 3.12 6.08
C THR A 173 -6.11 3.69 5.18
N THR A 174 -7.33 3.21 5.33
CA THR A 174 -8.45 3.52 4.43
C THR A 174 -9.64 4.07 5.19
N GLY A 175 -10.37 4.99 4.57
CA GLY A 175 -11.61 5.52 5.10
C GLY A 175 -11.98 6.83 4.44
N SER A 176 -13.01 7.48 4.98
CA SER A 176 -13.47 8.80 4.52
C SER A 176 -12.99 9.94 5.41
N SER A 177 -12.38 9.62 6.56
CA SER A 177 -11.89 10.57 7.56
C SER A 177 -10.81 9.91 8.43
N ARG A 178 -9.95 10.72 9.05
CA ARG A 178 -9.01 10.27 10.10
C ARG A 178 -9.63 10.23 11.51
N SER A 179 -10.92 10.55 11.63
CA SER A 179 -11.61 10.54 12.92
C SER A 179 -11.82 9.09 13.42
N PRO A 180 -11.60 8.81 14.72
CA PRO A 180 -11.85 7.49 15.29
C PRO A 180 -13.28 6.99 15.03
N GLY A 181 -13.42 5.69 14.75
CA GLY A 181 -14.71 5.02 14.52
C GLY A 181 -15.34 5.27 13.14
N THR A 182 -14.67 6.02 12.26
CA THR A 182 -15.17 6.31 10.91
C THR A 182 -14.70 5.31 9.87
N ALA A 183 -13.67 4.51 10.16
CA ALA A 183 -13.26 3.41 9.30
C ALA A 183 -14.40 2.40 9.13
N ARG A 184 -14.46 1.77 7.96
CA ARG A 184 -15.34 0.62 7.69
C ARG A 184 -14.45 -0.44 7.08
N LEU A 185 -13.95 -1.32 7.93
CA LEU A 185 -13.02 -2.39 7.60
C LEU A 185 -13.77 -3.69 7.77
N PHE A 186 -14.12 -4.32 6.67
CA PHE A 186 -14.88 -5.55 6.69
C PHE A 186 -13.98 -6.73 6.35
N LEU A 187 -14.05 -7.75 7.17
CA LEU A 187 -13.35 -9.01 6.95
C LEU A 187 -14.31 -10.16 7.27
N ASP A 188 -14.66 -10.89 6.23
CA ASP A 188 -15.41 -12.14 6.28
C ASP A 188 -16.54 -12.18 7.33
N GLY A 189 -17.61 -11.44 7.07
CA GLY A 189 -18.82 -11.43 7.91
C GLY A 189 -18.75 -10.46 9.11
N GLN A 190 -17.61 -9.84 9.37
CA GLN A 190 -17.46 -8.90 10.48
C GLN A 190 -17.04 -7.50 9.99
N MET A 191 -17.77 -6.49 10.45
CA MET A 191 -17.45 -5.08 10.24
C MET A 191 -16.69 -4.55 11.45
N HIS A 192 -15.55 -3.92 11.19
CA HIS A 192 -14.71 -3.25 12.17
C HIS A 192 -14.66 -1.75 11.88
N THR A 193 -14.58 -0.95 12.93
CA THR A 193 -14.51 0.52 12.85
C THR A 193 -13.17 1.10 13.28
N ASP A 194 -12.25 0.23 13.68
CA ASP A 194 -10.88 0.51 14.11
C ASP A 194 -9.97 -0.69 13.78
N GLY A 195 -8.68 -0.56 14.07
CA GLY A 195 -7.71 -1.65 13.95
C GLY A 195 -7.17 -1.86 12.53
N LEU A 196 -6.78 -3.11 12.26
CA LEU A 196 -6.17 -3.55 11.00
C LEU A 196 -6.83 -4.85 10.53
N ILE A 197 -7.10 -4.99 9.24
CA ILE A 197 -7.55 -6.25 8.64
C ILE A 197 -6.59 -6.66 7.51
N ALA A 198 -6.40 -7.95 7.29
CA ALA A 198 -5.45 -8.44 6.30
C ALA A 198 -5.97 -9.64 5.51
N ALA A 199 -5.56 -9.73 4.24
CA ALA A 199 -5.60 -10.95 3.45
C ALA A 199 -4.16 -11.41 3.15
N LEU A 200 -3.87 -12.70 3.36
CA LEU A 200 -2.58 -13.28 3.03
C LEU A 200 -2.62 -13.92 1.65
N VAL A 201 -1.80 -13.40 0.74
CA VAL A 201 -1.50 -14.02 -0.55
C VAL A 201 -0.32 -14.98 -0.37
N SER A 202 -0.50 -16.20 -0.89
CA SER A 202 0.53 -17.23 -0.91
C SER A 202 1.90 -16.76 -1.38
N PRO A 203 3.00 -17.38 -0.89
CA PRO A 203 4.26 -17.34 -1.62
C PRO A 203 4.21 -18.10 -2.96
N LEU A 204 3.26 -19.03 -3.17
CA LEU A 204 3.11 -19.77 -4.44
C LEU A 204 2.47 -18.94 -5.55
N VAL A 205 1.82 -17.82 -5.21
CA VAL A 205 1.27 -16.87 -6.17
C VAL A 205 2.36 -15.85 -6.47
N PRO A 206 2.89 -15.78 -7.70
CA PRO A 206 3.90 -14.80 -8.04
C PRO A 206 3.35 -13.39 -7.87
N THR A 207 4.04 -12.58 -7.08
CA THR A 207 3.71 -11.18 -6.86
C THR A 207 4.97 -10.33 -6.88
N HIS A 208 4.84 -9.10 -7.37
CA HIS A 208 5.87 -8.07 -7.25
C HIS A 208 5.29 -6.87 -6.50
N ALA A 209 5.89 -6.50 -5.38
CA ALA A 209 5.50 -5.35 -4.58
C ALA A 209 6.52 -4.23 -4.78
N THR A 210 6.06 -3.02 -5.06
CA THR A 210 6.94 -1.86 -5.25
C THR A 210 6.31 -0.60 -4.67
N LEU A 211 7.15 0.40 -4.39
CA LEU A 211 6.76 1.67 -3.78
C LEU A 211 7.30 2.83 -4.61
N SER A 212 6.43 3.80 -4.86
CA SER A 212 6.77 5.12 -5.40
C SER A 212 6.62 6.16 -4.28
N GLN A 213 7.73 6.70 -3.77
CA GLN A 213 7.74 7.75 -2.73
C GLN A 213 7.60 9.16 -3.31
N GLY A 214 7.73 9.31 -4.62
CA GLY A 214 7.58 10.56 -5.35
C GLY A 214 8.65 11.59 -5.05
N CYS A 215 9.89 11.14 -4.84
CA CYS A 215 11.01 12.01 -4.47
C CYS A 215 12.06 12.03 -5.57
N THR A 216 12.49 13.23 -5.98
CA THR A 216 13.63 13.41 -6.90
C THR A 216 14.81 13.98 -6.11
N ALA A 217 15.92 13.24 -6.10
CA ALA A 217 17.14 13.67 -5.42
C ALA A 217 17.76 14.92 -6.05
N PHE A 218 18.37 15.77 -5.23
CA PHE A 218 19.12 16.94 -5.66
C PHE A 218 20.33 17.19 -4.74
N GLY A 219 21.35 17.87 -5.28
CA GLY A 219 22.66 17.95 -4.63
C GLY A 219 23.44 16.64 -4.71
N ALA A 220 24.69 16.67 -4.26
CA ALA A 220 25.51 15.46 -4.17
C ALA A 220 25.15 14.63 -2.92
N PRO A 221 25.30 13.30 -2.96
CA PRO A 221 25.32 12.48 -1.75
C PRO A 221 26.42 12.94 -0.79
N MET A 222 26.15 12.86 0.51
CA MET A 222 27.05 13.32 1.60
C MET A 222 27.05 12.29 2.74
N LEU A 223 28.11 12.24 3.54
CA LEU A 223 28.17 11.39 4.73
C LEU A 223 27.68 12.13 5.96
N ALA A 224 26.83 11.48 6.75
CA ALA A 224 26.48 11.96 8.10
C ALA A 224 27.68 11.81 9.05
N THR A 225 28.53 12.84 9.15
CA THR A 225 29.76 12.82 9.97
C THR A 225 29.50 13.11 11.45
N ARG A 226 28.32 13.63 11.80
CA ARG A 226 27.85 13.71 13.18
C ARG A 226 26.32 13.66 13.24
N ALA A 227 25.78 12.58 13.81
CA ALA A 227 24.36 12.39 14.02
C ALA A 227 24.11 11.72 15.38
N GLU A 228 22.96 12.00 15.98
CA GLU A 228 22.49 11.33 17.19
C GLU A 228 20.98 11.10 17.06
N ARG A 229 20.56 9.83 17.08
CA ARG A 229 19.16 9.43 16.81
C ARG A 229 18.69 10.02 15.47
N ASN A 230 17.59 10.77 15.47
CA ASN A 230 17.02 11.40 14.29
C ASN A 230 17.47 12.87 14.11
N VAL A 231 18.57 13.28 14.75
CA VAL A 231 19.18 14.61 14.57
C VAL A 231 20.50 14.46 13.83
N ILE A 232 20.61 15.15 12.69
CA ILE A 232 21.85 15.26 11.93
C ILE A 232 22.46 16.63 12.20
N TYR A 233 23.67 16.63 12.73
CA TYR A 233 24.40 17.86 13.03
C TYR A 233 25.40 18.21 11.95
N GLU A 234 26.09 17.21 11.39
CA GLU A 234 27.12 17.43 10.38
C GLU A 234 27.00 16.47 9.20
N LEU A 235 27.18 17.03 8.01
CA LEU A 235 27.27 16.36 6.71
C LEU A 235 28.61 16.72 6.08
N ASP A 236 29.44 15.72 5.77
CA ASP A 236 30.81 15.90 5.27
C ASP A 236 31.65 16.91 6.08
N GLY A 237 31.50 16.89 7.41
CA GLY A 237 32.19 17.80 8.33
C GLY A 237 31.66 19.24 8.34
N ARG A 238 30.53 19.50 7.67
CA ARG A 238 29.86 20.81 7.62
C ARG A 238 28.55 20.77 8.39
N SER A 239 28.12 21.93 8.91
CA SER A 239 26.80 22.10 9.54
C SER A 239 25.68 21.62 8.62
N ALA A 240 24.87 20.68 9.10
CA ALA A 240 23.74 20.14 8.34
C ALA A 240 22.72 21.23 7.98
N LEU A 241 22.51 22.20 8.89
CA LEU A 241 21.62 23.33 8.63
C LEU A 241 22.14 24.25 7.52
N GLU A 242 23.45 24.52 7.50
CA GLU A 242 24.07 25.37 6.46
C GLU A 242 23.99 24.69 5.10
N VAL A 243 24.29 23.40 5.04
CA VAL A 243 24.17 22.58 3.82
C VAL A 243 22.75 22.62 3.25
N VAL A 244 21.72 22.37 4.08
CA VAL A 244 20.32 22.41 3.62
C VAL A 244 19.92 23.80 3.12
N GLN A 245 20.37 24.87 3.79
CA GLN A 245 20.06 26.24 3.37
C GLN A 245 20.68 26.58 2.02
N GLU A 246 21.94 26.17 1.79
CA GLU A 246 22.63 26.33 0.51
C GLU A 246 21.92 25.55 -0.59
N LEU A 247 21.59 24.29 -0.35
CA LEU A 247 20.90 23.44 -1.31
C LEU A 247 19.50 23.99 -1.66
N LEU A 248 18.71 24.39 -0.67
CA LEU A 248 17.40 24.98 -0.91
C LEU A 248 17.49 26.31 -1.68
N ALA A 249 18.58 27.06 -1.57
CA ALA A 249 18.78 28.27 -2.36
C ALA A 249 18.99 27.99 -3.87
N THR A 250 19.32 26.75 -4.24
CA THR A 250 19.48 26.33 -5.65
C THR A 250 18.17 25.89 -6.31
N VAL A 251 17.09 25.72 -5.54
CA VAL A 251 15.80 25.23 -6.04
C VAL A 251 14.78 26.36 -6.02
N ALA A 252 14.08 26.55 -7.14
CA ALA A 252 12.92 27.43 -7.21
C ALA A 252 11.73 26.77 -6.49
N LEU A 253 11.54 27.10 -5.22
CA LEU A 253 10.35 26.69 -4.46
C LEU A 253 9.42 27.89 -4.34
N ASP A 254 8.19 27.75 -4.84
CA ASP A 254 7.19 28.82 -4.93
C ASP A 254 6.85 29.45 -3.56
N SER A 255 7.10 28.73 -2.45
CA SER A 255 7.02 29.29 -1.09
C SER A 255 7.86 28.51 -0.07
N ARG A 256 8.26 29.18 1.03
CA ARG A 256 9.02 28.54 2.12
C ARG A 256 8.25 27.44 2.89
N PRO A 257 6.94 27.53 3.13
CA PRO A 257 6.18 26.43 3.73
C PRO A 257 6.13 25.20 2.80
N ALA A 258 5.85 25.41 1.50
CA ALA A 258 5.87 24.32 0.51
C ALA A 258 7.26 23.67 0.42
N ALA A 259 8.33 24.46 0.51
CA ALA A 259 9.71 23.95 0.56
C ALA A 259 9.97 23.02 1.75
N ARG A 260 9.43 23.33 2.94
CA ARG A 260 9.60 22.49 4.13
C ARG A 260 8.85 21.17 4.00
N ASP A 261 7.60 21.23 3.53
CA ASP A 261 6.77 20.03 3.38
C ASP A 261 7.22 19.15 2.20
N ALA A 262 7.92 19.72 1.22
CA ALA A 262 8.50 19.02 0.08
C ALA A 262 9.91 18.45 0.35
N LEU A 263 10.67 19.03 1.29
CA LEU A 263 12.05 18.62 1.55
C LEU A 263 12.10 17.23 2.18
N ARG A 264 12.86 16.35 1.55
CA ARG A 264 13.10 14.98 1.98
C ARG A 264 14.59 14.71 2.08
N ILE A 265 14.94 13.70 2.84
CA ILE A 265 16.31 13.19 2.93
C ILE A 265 16.29 11.70 2.66
N GLY A 266 16.99 11.34 1.60
CA GLY A 266 17.31 9.97 1.23
C GLY A 266 18.42 9.43 2.12
N VAL A 267 18.26 8.23 2.64
CA VAL A 267 19.29 7.52 3.42
C VAL A 267 19.59 6.18 2.75
N ALA A 268 20.86 5.97 2.43
CA ALA A 268 21.39 4.73 1.87
C ALA A 268 21.40 3.63 2.95
N GLN A 269 21.05 2.39 2.60
CA GLN A 269 20.91 1.26 3.54
C GLN A 269 22.21 0.47 3.76
N THR A 270 23.05 0.36 2.74
CA THR A 270 24.24 -0.50 2.67
C THR A 270 25.54 0.25 2.39
N ASN A 271 25.50 1.58 2.19
CA ASN A 271 26.66 2.41 1.84
C ASN A 271 27.38 1.96 0.55
N GLU A 272 26.70 1.16 -0.30
CA GLU A 272 27.22 0.73 -1.60
C GLU A 272 26.81 1.75 -2.69
N PRO A 273 27.77 2.40 -3.36
CA PRO A 273 27.51 3.61 -4.14
C PRO A 273 26.62 3.44 -5.40
N ASP A 274 26.44 2.22 -5.92
CA ASP A 274 25.79 2.01 -7.22
C ASP A 274 24.43 1.28 -7.18
N HIS A 275 24.00 0.72 -6.04
CA HIS A 275 22.85 -0.19 -5.99
C HIS A 275 21.96 -0.06 -4.73
N ASP A 276 22.19 0.96 -3.92
CA ASP A 276 21.52 1.06 -2.63
C ASP A 276 20.11 1.68 -2.77
N PRO A 277 19.02 0.98 -2.40
CA PRO A 277 17.71 1.59 -2.37
C PRO A 277 17.71 2.74 -1.36
N ILE A 278 17.54 3.97 -1.87
CA ILE A 278 17.44 5.17 -1.04
C ILE A 278 16.02 5.28 -0.49
N HIS A 279 15.90 5.41 0.83
CA HIS A 279 14.61 5.70 1.48
C HIS A 279 14.52 7.16 1.87
N TYR A 280 13.43 7.81 1.46
CA TYR A 280 13.23 9.23 1.70
C TYR A 280 12.38 9.48 2.93
N PHE A 281 12.96 10.19 3.89
CA PHE A 281 12.30 10.60 5.13
C PHE A 281 12.00 12.09 5.12
N GLY A 282 10.96 12.50 5.85
CA GLY A 282 10.64 13.89 6.12
C GLY A 282 11.74 14.59 6.92
N VAL A 283 12.06 15.83 6.55
CA VAL A 283 12.83 16.75 7.40
C VAL A 283 11.85 17.50 8.30
N LEU A 284 11.78 17.11 9.57
CA LEU A 284 10.81 17.62 10.55
C LEU A 284 11.09 19.06 10.99
N GLY A 285 12.35 19.47 10.98
CA GLY A 285 12.72 20.81 11.43
C GLY A 285 14.21 21.05 11.46
N ALA A 286 14.59 22.21 11.96
CA ALA A 286 15.97 22.62 12.12
C ALA A 286 16.17 23.39 13.42
N ASP A 287 17.31 23.17 14.07
CA ASP A 287 17.75 23.92 15.24
C ASP A 287 18.86 24.90 14.82
N LYS A 288 18.60 26.20 14.98
CA LYS A 288 19.55 27.26 14.63
C LYS A 288 20.72 27.37 15.61
N ALA A 289 20.50 27.07 16.89
CA ALA A 289 21.53 27.14 17.90
C ALA A 289 22.50 25.97 17.77
N ALA A 290 21.95 24.76 17.58
CA ALA A 290 22.73 23.55 17.38
C ALA A 290 23.23 23.37 15.93
N LYS A 291 22.74 24.20 14.99
CA LYS A 291 23.02 24.14 13.55
C LYS A 291 22.73 22.77 12.92
N SER A 292 21.64 22.13 13.38
CA SER A 292 21.27 20.76 12.99
C SER A 292 19.91 20.69 12.33
N ILE A 293 19.61 19.54 11.73
CA ILE A 293 18.29 19.19 11.20
C ILE A 293 17.74 17.96 11.92
N MET A 294 16.42 17.92 12.06
CA MET A 294 15.67 16.81 12.63
C MET A 294 14.93 16.09 11.50
N VAL A 295 14.95 14.76 11.49
CA VAL A 295 14.34 13.92 10.45
C VAL A 295 13.37 12.91 11.08
N GLU A 296 12.55 12.25 10.27
CA GLU A 296 11.55 11.28 10.77
C GLU A 296 12.18 10.02 11.37
N GLU A 297 13.27 9.53 10.78
CA GLU A 297 13.92 8.28 11.16
C GLU A 297 15.36 8.49 11.63
N GLU A 298 15.87 7.53 12.39
CA GLU A 298 17.25 7.55 12.88
C GLU A 298 18.25 7.43 11.71
N VAL A 299 19.25 8.31 11.71
CA VAL A 299 20.33 8.30 10.70
C VAL A 299 21.62 7.97 11.41
N GLY A 300 22.17 6.80 11.06
CA GLY A 300 23.42 6.32 11.62
C GLY A 300 24.61 7.22 11.25
N LEU A 301 25.58 7.33 12.18
CA LEU A 301 26.87 7.93 11.90
C LEU A 301 27.55 7.20 10.72
N GLY A 302 28.01 7.96 9.72
CA GLY A 302 28.62 7.42 8.50
C GLY A 302 27.63 6.92 7.45
N ALA A 303 26.33 7.12 7.64
CA ALA A 303 25.33 6.87 6.60
C ALA A 303 25.50 7.86 5.44
N THR A 304 25.39 7.36 4.21
CA THR A 304 25.28 8.21 3.02
C THR A 304 23.86 8.75 2.91
N VAL A 305 23.73 10.07 2.81
CA VAL A 305 22.45 10.76 2.68
C VAL A 305 22.44 11.69 1.48
N GLN A 306 21.27 11.91 0.91
CA GLN A 306 21.08 12.86 -0.19
C GLN A 306 19.74 13.55 -0.06
N PHE A 307 19.68 14.87 -0.24
CA PHE A 307 18.41 15.58 -0.19
C PHE A 307 17.57 15.29 -1.43
N ALA A 308 16.25 15.32 -1.24
CA ALA A 308 15.27 15.19 -2.31
C ALA A 308 14.14 16.19 -2.14
N LEU A 309 13.46 16.47 -3.24
CA LEU A 309 12.23 17.22 -3.23
C LEU A 309 11.08 16.34 -3.66
N ARG A 310 9.92 16.66 -3.11
CA ARG A 310 8.66 16.00 -3.40
C ARG A 310 7.64 17.00 -3.91
N ASP A 311 7.27 16.84 -5.17
CA ASP A 311 6.21 17.56 -5.85
C ASP A 311 5.47 16.63 -6.85
N ALA A 312 4.48 17.17 -7.55
CA ALA A 312 3.70 16.41 -8.51
C ALA A 312 4.54 15.83 -9.65
N ARG A 313 5.60 16.54 -10.06
CA ARG A 313 6.49 16.11 -11.13
C ARG A 313 7.37 14.96 -10.64
N SER A 314 8.00 15.07 -9.48
CA SER A 314 8.79 13.98 -8.90
C SER A 314 7.94 12.75 -8.60
N ALA A 315 6.70 12.93 -8.15
CA ALA A 315 5.72 11.84 -7.99
C ALA A 315 5.38 11.12 -9.29
N THR A 316 5.33 11.87 -10.40
CA THR A 316 5.12 11.33 -11.74
C THR A 316 6.35 10.59 -12.24
N GLU A 317 7.52 11.22 -12.18
CA GLU A 317 8.80 10.66 -12.65
C GLU A 317 9.12 9.35 -11.91
N ASP A 318 8.97 9.35 -10.58
CA ASP A 318 9.21 8.17 -9.74
C ASP A 318 8.20 7.05 -10.02
N LEU A 319 6.91 7.35 -10.15
CA LEU A 319 5.91 6.32 -10.49
C LEU A 319 6.17 5.70 -11.87
N VAL A 320 6.54 6.50 -12.87
CA VAL A 320 6.92 6.03 -14.21
C VAL A 320 8.17 5.15 -14.14
N ALA A 321 9.19 5.57 -13.39
CA ALA A 321 10.41 4.80 -13.20
C ALA A 321 10.11 3.44 -12.57
N VAL A 322 9.33 3.42 -11.48
CA VAL A 322 8.88 2.19 -10.82
C VAL A 322 8.11 1.28 -11.79
N LEU A 323 7.10 1.81 -12.48
CA LEU A 323 6.29 1.05 -13.45
C LEU A 323 7.13 0.45 -14.57
N SER A 324 8.16 1.17 -15.05
CA SER A 324 9.04 0.69 -16.13
C SER A 324 9.89 -0.52 -15.76
N THR A 325 10.09 -0.78 -14.46
CA THR A 325 10.82 -1.96 -13.96
C THR A 325 9.92 -3.17 -13.77
N LEU A 326 8.59 -3.00 -13.81
CA LEU A 326 7.66 -4.08 -13.54
C LEU A 326 7.54 -5.03 -14.73
N PRO A 327 7.51 -6.35 -14.49
CA PRO A 327 7.13 -7.29 -15.54
C PRO A 327 5.67 -7.03 -15.95
N GLN A 328 5.32 -7.45 -17.16
CA GLN A 328 3.92 -7.45 -17.60
C GLN A 328 3.05 -8.24 -16.60
N ALA A 329 1.92 -7.67 -16.23
CA ALA A 329 1.05 -8.17 -15.19
C ALA A 329 -0.38 -8.39 -15.70
N GLN A 330 -1.03 -9.42 -15.18
CA GLN A 330 -2.46 -9.66 -15.39
C GLN A 330 -3.33 -8.88 -14.40
N ALA A 331 -2.76 -8.40 -13.30
CA ALA A 331 -3.45 -7.52 -12.36
C ALA A 331 -2.49 -6.62 -11.59
N CYS A 332 -3.02 -5.51 -11.11
CA CYS A 332 -2.34 -4.56 -10.24
C CYS A 332 -3.30 -4.10 -9.13
N LEU A 333 -2.87 -4.27 -7.87
CA LEU A 333 -3.51 -3.58 -6.75
C LEU A 333 -2.74 -2.29 -6.46
N ALA A 334 -3.43 -1.15 -6.48
CA ALA A 334 -2.80 0.15 -6.31
C ALA A 334 -3.29 0.86 -5.03
N PHE A 335 -2.35 1.19 -4.15
CA PHE A 335 -2.60 1.90 -2.89
C PHE A 335 -1.95 3.27 -2.99
N THR A 336 -2.74 4.32 -3.17
CA THR A 336 -2.23 5.66 -3.48
C THR A 336 -2.52 6.61 -2.33
N SER A 337 -1.58 7.48 -1.96
CA SER A 337 -1.86 8.48 -0.92
C SER A 337 -3.02 9.40 -1.30
N SER A 338 -3.95 9.68 -0.40
CA SER A 338 -5.09 10.59 -0.64
C SER A 338 -4.65 12.03 -0.97
N SER A 339 -3.42 12.40 -0.62
CA SER A 339 -2.79 13.64 -1.04
C SER A 339 -2.37 13.68 -2.52
N ARG A 340 -2.17 12.53 -3.19
CA ARG A 340 -1.79 12.40 -4.61
C ARG A 340 -3.05 12.42 -5.50
N ASN A 341 -3.77 13.54 -5.49
CA ASN A 341 -5.08 13.69 -6.13
C ASN A 341 -5.08 14.76 -7.25
N LEU A 342 -6.26 15.09 -7.79
CA LEU A 342 -6.45 16.11 -8.82
C LEU A 342 -5.80 17.46 -8.48
N ALA A 343 -5.92 17.93 -7.24
CA ALA A 343 -5.33 19.20 -6.82
C ALA A 343 -3.79 19.13 -6.79
N TYR A 344 -3.23 17.94 -6.51
CA TYR A 344 -1.80 17.72 -6.49
C TYR A 344 -1.21 17.64 -7.90
N PHE A 345 -1.81 16.86 -8.80
CA PHE A 345 -1.28 16.66 -10.16
C PHE A 345 -1.76 17.69 -11.18
N GLY A 346 -2.83 18.43 -10.89
CA GLY A 346 -3.44 19.38 -11.84
C GLY A 346 -4.18 18.72 -13.00
N ALA A 347 -4.28 17.38 -13.02
CA ALA A 347 -4.97 16.60 -14.04
C ALA A 347 -5.80 15.47 -13.40
N PRO A 348 -7.00 15.17 -13.93
CA PRO A 348 -7.79 14.05 -13.46
C PRO A 348 -7.15 12.74 -13.89
N HIS A 349 -7.38 11.68 -13.12
CA HIS A 349 -7.01 10.31 -13.47
C HIS A 349 -5.50 10.08 -13.67
N HIS A 350 -4.66 10.95 -13.12
CA HIS A 350 -3.23 11.00 -13.42
C HIS A 350 -2.53 9.67 -13.13
N GLU A 351 -2.69 9.12 -11.94
CA GLU A 351 -2.00 7.88 -11.55
C GLU A 351 -2.67 6.67 -12.19
N ALA A 352 -4.01 6.66 -12.25
CA ALA A 352 -4.72 5.55 -12.89
C ALA A 352 -4.35 5.42 -14.38
N SER A 353 -4.18 6.55 -15.09
CA SER A 353 -3.77 6.57 -16.49
C SER A 353 -2.36 6.02 -16.65
N LEU A 354 -1.39 6.48 -15.84
CA LEU A 354 -0.01 5.97 -15.88
C LEU A 354 0.06 4.46 -15.61
N ILE A 355 -0.69 3.97 -14.61
CA ILE A 355 -0.74 2.53 -14.28
C ILE A 355 -1.33 1.73 -15.45
N SER A 356 -2.44 2.20 -16.04
CA SER A 356 -3.10 1.51 -17.15
C SER A 356 -2.29 1.58 -18.45
N GLU A 357 -1.55 2.65 -18.71
CA GLU A 357 -0.65 2.75 -19.86
C GLU A 357 0.54 1.79 -19.73
N ALA A 358 1.12 1.68 -18.53
CA ALA A 358 2.25 0.77 -18.27
C ALA A 358 1.82 -0.71 -18.23
N LEU A 359 0.59 -1.00 -17.77
CA LEU A 359 0.05 -2.34 -17.60
C LEU A 359 -1.30 -2.49 -18.37
N PRO A 360 -1.29 -2.43 -19.71
CA PRO A 360 -2.51 -2.31 -20.52
C PRO A 360 -3.43 -3.54 -20.47
N ALA A 361 -2.89 -4.71 -20.12
CA ALA A 361 -3.65 -5.95 -19.99
C ALA A 361 -4.05 -6.28 -18.53
N ALA A 362 -3.66 -5.44 -17.56
CA ALA A 362 -3.89 -5.73 -16.16
C ALA A 362 -5.30 -5.33 -15.71
N ALA A 363 -5.96 -6.23 -14.96
CA ALA A 363 -7.05 -5.86 -14.08
C ALA A 363 -6.52 -4.95 -12.97
N VAL A 364 -6.90 -3.68 -12.97
CA VAL A 364 -6.49 -2.71 -11.94
C VAL A 364 -7.59 -2.57 -10.91
N TRP A 365 -7.25 -2.78 -9.64
CA TRP A 365 -8.08 -2.40 -8.50
C TRP A 365 -7.26 -1.53 -7.57
N GLY A 366 -7.68 -0.30 -7.36
CA GLY A 366 -6.92 0.63 -6.55
C GLY A 366 -7.81 1.55 -5.75
N LEU A 367 -7.21 2.12 -4.72
CA LEU A 367 -7.87 3.02 -3.81
C LEU A 367 -6.91 4.04 -3.21
N SER A 368 -7.47 5.09 -2.64
CA SER A 368 -6.71 6.01 -1.81
C SER A 368 -6.56 5.51 -0.38
N CYS A 369 -5.37 5.73 0.15
CA CYS A 369 -4.98 5.49 1.52
C CYS A 369 -4.55 6.81 2.16
N PHE A 370 -4.82 6.99 3.43
CA PHE A 370 -4.28 8.11 4.21
C PHE A 370 -2.77 7.95 4.44
N ASP A 371 -2.34 6.72 4.71
CA ASP A 371 -0.95 6.31 4.84
C ASP A 371 -0.80 4.99 4.06
N VAL A 372 0.24 4.87 3.23
CA VAL A 372 0.51 3.69 2.40
C VAL A 372 1.46 2.76 3.16
N PHE A 373 1.13 1.48 3.20
CA PHE A 373 1.99 0.44 3.76
C PHE A 373 2.75 -0.28 2.65
N GLY A 374 4.03 -0.57 2.90
CA GLY A 374 4.83 -1.30 1.93
C GLY A 374 6.13 -1.86 2.50
N SER A 375 6.41 -3.13 2.23
CA SER A 375 7.70 -3.74 2.51
C SER A 375 8.76 -3.33 1.49
N ASN A 376 9.97 -3.09 1.99
CA ASN A 376 11.19 -2.99 1.21
C ASN A 376 12.33 -3.75 1.93
N THR A 377 13.57 -3.57 1.49
CA THR A 377 14.76 -4.19 2.10
C THR A 377 14.99 -3.78 3.55
N ALA A 378 14.47 -2.64 3.99
CA ALA A 378 14.57 -2.14 5.36
C ALA A 378 13.39 -2.59 6.26
N GLY A 379 12.47 -3.41 5.74
CA GLY A 379 11.28 -3.87 6.46
C GLY A 379 9.99 -3.19 6.00
N VAL A 380 8.96 -3.19 6.84
CA VAL A 380 7.65 -2.59 6.52
C VAL A 380 7.68 -1.08 6.80
N GLN A 381 7.36 -0.29 5.79
CA GLN A 381 7.28 1.17 5.86
C GLN A 381 5.83 1.66 5.95
N VAL A 382 5.64 2.80 6.62
CA VAL A 382 4.42 3.61 6.58
C VAL A 382 4.74 4.92 5.91
N LEU A 383 4.20 5.14 4.72
CA LEU A 383 4.60 6.23 3.84
C LEU A 383 3.43 7.17 3.57
N GLN A 384 3.69 8.47 3.69
CA GLN A 384 2.76 9.51 3.28
C GLN A 384 3.16 10.07 1.91
N HIS A 385 2.18 10.45 1.09
CA HIS A 385 2.40 10.92 -0.29
C HIS A 385 3.14 9.91 -1.18
N ALA A 386 2.97 8.62 -0.90
CA ALA A 386 3.51 7.55 -1.70
C ALA A 386 2.40 6.83 -2.49
N ALA A 387 2.81 5.92 -3.37
CA ALA A 387 1.97 4.91 -3.96
C ALA A 387 2.64 3.53 -3.77
N GLY A 388 1.86 2.51 -3.46
CA GLY A 388 2.29 1.11 -3.39
C GLY A 388 1.55 0.29 -4.43
N LEU A 389 2.27 -0.53 -5.19
CA LEU A 389 1.72 -1.38 -6.23
C LEU A 389 2.04 -2.85 -5.93
N LEU A 390 1.00 -3.71 -5.92
CA LEU A 390 1.15 -5.16 -5.92
C LEU A 390 0.72 -5.69 -7.28
N THR A 391 1.67 -6.14 -8.09
CA THR A 391 1.37 -6.73 -9.40
C THR A 391 1.41 -8.25 -9.36
N PHE A 392 0.56 -8.85 -10.18
CA PHE A 392 0.50 -10.28 -10.43
C PHE A 392 1.00 -10.52 -11.85
N PRO A 393 2.25 -10.98 -12.04
CA PRO A 393 2.84 -11.16 -13.36
C PRO A 393 2.02 -12.11 -14.24
N VAL A 394 2.05 -11.90 -15.55
CA VAL A 394 1.51 -12.87 -16.51
C VAL A 394 2.34 -14.16 -16.42
N PRO A 395 1.73 -15.35 -16.31
CA PRO A 395 2.48 -16.60 -16.31
C PRO A 395 3.31 -16.71 -17.59
N VAL A 396 4.63 -16.87 -17.44
CA VAL A 396 5.49 -17.19 -18.58
C VAL A 396 5.10 -18.58 -19.06
N ARG A 397 4.49 -18.69 -20.25
CA ARG A 397 4.35 -19.99 -20.91
C ARG A 397 5.76 -20.50 -21.17
N GLY A 398 6.19 -21.50 -20.42
CA GLY A 398 7.43 -22.18 -20.72
C GLY A 398 7.34 -22.74 -22.14
N ASP A 399 8.26 -22.34 -23.01
CA ASP A 399 8.55 -23.08 -24.24
C ASP A 399 9.03 -24.47 -23.82
N PHE A 400 8.09 -25.40 -23.63
CA PHE A 400 8.42 -26.81 -23.70
C PHE A 400 8.73 -27.09 -25.16
N GLY A 401 10.01 -26.93 -25.52
CA GLY A 401 10.55 -27.44 -26.75
C GLY A 401 10.12 -28.91 -26.90
N ALA A 402 9.44 -29.21 -27.99
CA ALA A 402 9.14 -30.58 -28.36
C ALA A 402 10.47 -31.36 -28.42
N ILE A 403 10.57 -32.40 -27.59
CA ILE A 403 11.63 -33.43 -27.71
C ILE A 403 11.19 -34.41 -28.78
#